data_AF-A0A645HAL8-F1
#
_entry.id   AF-A0A645HAL8-F1
#
_cell.length_a   1.000
_cell.length_b   1.000
_cell.length_c   1.000
_cell.angle_alpha   90.00
_cell.angle_beta   90.00
_cell.angle_gamma   90.00
#
_symmetry.space_group_name_H-M   'P 1'
#
loop_
_entity.id
_entity.type
_entity.pdbx_description
1 polymer ?
#
loop_
_entity_poly.entity_id
_entity_poly.type
_entity_poly.pdbx_seq_one_letter_code
_entity_poly.pdbx_strand_id
1 'polypeptide(L)'
;MATAALIREALKKARRYKKDLDAAAADNELDPPDFDAKCEALLPVLSREIPVHIHAHRADDICTGIRIAKEFGLDYSIIHCTEGHLISEILKSESTKVMCGPLLCDRSKPELYSLTPSSAGILDKAGVNVSIITDHPVIPVQYLMLCVSLAVKNGMDRFSAYKAVTINPARLCGIDSRVGSIEIGKDADLVLFNGDPLDIFTKVIAVYIDGRKVK
;
A
#
# COMPACT_ATOMS: atom_id res chain seq x y z
N MET A 1 -4.36 -18.33 13.72
CA MET A 1 -2.99 -18.50 14.27
C MET A 1 -2.03 -19.21 13.31
N ALA A 2 -2.46 -20.16 12.48
CA ALA A 2 -1.58 -20.88 11.54
C ALA A 2 -0.86 -19.97 10.53
N THR A 3 -1.57 -19.03 9.89
CA THR A 3 -0.99 -18.14 8.86
C THR A 3 0.21 -17.33 9.38
N ALA A 4 0.06 -16.71 10.56
CA ALA A 4 1.14 -15.95 11.17
C ALA A 4 2.36 -16.82 11.53
N ALA A 5 2.15 -18.08 11.91
CA ALA A 5 3.24 -19.02 12.18
C ALA A 5 3.98 -19.38 10.89
N LEU A 6 3.25 -19.70 9.81
CA LEU A 6 3.83 -20.02 8.50
C LEU A 6 4.63 -18.86 7.90
N ILE A 7 4.12 -17.63 8.01
CA ILE A 7 4.84 -16.43 7.58
C ILE A 7 6.15 -16.29 8.36
N ARG A 8 6.12 -16.42 9.69
CA ARG A 8 7.33 -16.35 10.52
C ARG A 8 8.32 -17.44 10.21
N GLU A 9 7.85 -18.66 9.98
CA GLU A 9 8.70 -19.80 9.64
C GLU A 9 9.43 -19.55 8.31
N ALA A 10 8.70 -19.10 7.28
CA ALA A 10 9.28 -18.76 5.98
C ALA A 10 10.33 -17.64 6.09
N LEU A 11 10.03 -16.57 6.82
CA LEU A 11 10.98 -15.46 7.03
C LEU A 11 12.20 -15.89 7.86
N LYS A 12 12.02 -16.75 8.88
CA LYS A 12 13.14 -17.31 9.66
C LYS A 12 14.03 -18.19 8.79
N LYS A 13 13.43 -19.05 7.95
CA LYS A 13 14.17 -19.91 7.01
C LYS A 13 14.97 -19.05 6.01
N ALA A 14 14.34 -18.05 5.39
CA ALA A 14 15.00 -17.15 4.46
C ALA A 14 16.14 -16.35 5.10
N ARG A 15 15.97 -15.87 6.35
CA ARG A 15 17.03 -15.19 7.09
C ARG A 15 18.21 -16.11 7.41
N ARG A 16 17.94 -17.38 7.73
CA ARG A 16 18.99 -18.38 7.93
C ARG A 16 19.74 -18.65 6.62
N TYR A 17 18.99 -18.89 5.55
CA TYR A 17 19.52 -19.08 4.20
C TYR A 17 20.42 -17.91 3.76
N LYS A 18 19.99 -16.66 3.96
CA LYS A 18 20.80 -15.47 3.70
C LYS A 18 22.12 -15.48 4.49
N LYS A 19 22.05 -15.81 5.78
CA LYS A 19 23.25 -15.88 6.63
C LYS A 19 24.23 -16.94 6.15
N ASP A 20 23.73 -18.10 5.70
CA ASP A 20 24.57 -19.18 5.20
C ASP A 20 25.20 -18.81 3.84
N LEU A 21 24.46 -18.11 2.95
CA LEU A 21 25.01 -17.51 1.73
C LEU A 21 26.11 -16.47 2.02
N ASP A 22 25.85 -15.53 2.94
CA ASP A 22 26.81 -14.48 3.31
C ASP A 22 28.09 -15.10 3.92
N ALA A 23 27.97 -16.20 4.67
CA ALA A 23 29.10 -16.91 5.25
C ALA A 23 29.96 -17.60 4.18
N ALA A 24 29.33 -18.32 3.23
CA ALA A 24 30.02 -18.96 2.12
C ALA A 24 30.69 -17.94 1.17
N ALA A 25 30.12 -16.74 1.04
CA ALA A 25 30.73 -15.65 0.27
C ALA A 25 31.96 -15.04 0.96
N ALA A 26 32.03 -15.11 2.30
CA ALA A 26 33.12 -14.54 3.09
C ALA A 26 34.27 -15.54 3.34
N ASP A 27 33.97 -16.84 3.35
CA ASP A 27 34.92 -17.92 3.60
C ASP A 27 34.82 -18.99 2.50
N ASN A 28 35.87 -19.09 1.68
CA ASN A 28 35.93 -20.02 0.56
C ASN A 28 35.99 -21.51 0.98
N GLU A 29 36.14 -21.80 2.28
CA GLU A 29 36.07 -23.17 2.81
C GLU A 29 34.63 -23.62 3.11
N LEU A 30 33.65 -22.70 3.11
CA LEU A 30 32.24 -23.01 3.33
C LEU A 30 31.49 -23.15 2.01
N ASP A 31 30.81 -24.27 1.82
CA ASP A 31 29.91 -24.46 0.69
C ASP A 31 28.64 -23.60 0.87
N PRO A 32 28.14 -22.96 -0.20
CA PRO A 32 26.86 -22.26 -0.16
C PRO A 32 25.71 -23.24 0.12
N PRO A 33 24.62 -22.80 0.77
CA PRO A 33 23.44 -23.63 0.96
C PRO A 33 22.82 -24.03 -0.39
N ASP A 34 22.14 -25.18 -0.43
CA ASP A 34 21.36 -25.60 -1.58
C ASP A 34 20.32 -24.53 -1.95
N PHE A 35 20.23 -24.21 -3.25
CA PHE A 35 19.29 -23.23 -3.76
C PHE A 35 17.85 -23.52 -3.32
N ASP A 36 17.23 -22.56 -2.63
CA ASP A 36 15.82 -22.60 -2.24
C ASP A 36 15.09 -21.40 -2.84
N ALA A 37 14.27 -21.66 -3.87
CA ALA A 37 13.58 -20.61 -4.62
C ALA A 37 12.67 -19.72 -3.75
N LYS A 38 12.12 -20.25 -2.64
CA LYS A 38 11.28 -19.47 -1.73
C LYS A 38 12.12 -18.54 -0.87
N CYS A 39 13.30 -18.99 -0.44
CA CYS A 39 14.21 -18.16 0.33
C CYS A 39 14.80 -17.05 -0.54
N GLU A 40 15.22 -17.37 -1.77
CA GLU A 40 15.71 -16.41 -2.77
C GLU A 40 14.70 -15.28 -3.02
N ALA A 41 13.43 -15.64 -3.23
CA ALA A 41 12.36 -14.65 -3.42
C ALA A 41 12.14 -13.72 -2.21
N LEU A 42 12.55 -14.15 -1.01
CA LEU A 42 12.43 -13.37 0.22
C LEU A 42 13.70 -12.55 0.56
N LEU A 43 14.81 -12.76 -0.14
CA LEU A 43 16.04 -11.99 0.12
C LEU A 43 15.85 -10.48 -0.13
N PRO A 44 15.24 -10.02 -1.25
CA PRO A 44 15.03 -8.59 -1.48
C PRO A 44 14.11 -7.95 -0.43
N VAL A 45 13.15 -8.72 0.11
CA VAL A 45 12.28 -8.29 1.21
C VAL A 45 13.08 -8.09 2.50
N LEU A 46 13.94 -9.05 2.86
CA LEU A 46 14.80 -8.97 4.05
C LEU A 46 15.88 -7.89 3.93
N SER A 47 16.33 -7.58 2.71
CA SER A 47 17.23 -6.47 2.41
C SER A 47 16.53 -5.11 2.31
N ARG A 48 15.18 -5.07 2.35
CA ARG A 48 14.35 -3.87 2.16
C ARG A 48 14.52 -3.21 0.78
N GLU A 49 14.91 -3.99 -0.21
CA GLU A 49 14.95 -3.56 -1.62
C GLU A 49 13.53 -3.49 -2.21
N ILE A 50 12.63 -4.35 -1.74
CA ILE A 50 11.21 -4.32 -2.07
C ILE A 50 10.36 -4.29 -0.78
N PRO A 51 9.32 -3.45 -0.71
CA PRO A 51 8.42 -3.43 0.44
C PRO A 51 7.47 -4.63 0.42
N VAL A 52 7.00 -5.02 1.60
CA VAL A 52 5.95 -6.02 1.75
C VAL A 52 4.60 -5.34 1.83
N HIS A 53 3.68 -5.75 0.97
CA HIS A 53 2.29 -5.37 1.09
C HIS A 53 1.51 -6.41 1.89
N ILE A 54 0.99 -6.01 3.04
CA ILE A 54 0.26 -6.90 3.95
C ILE A 54 -1.24 -6.69 3.74
N HIS A 55 -1.89 -7.67 3.13
CA HIS A 55 -3.35 -7.74 3.02
C HIS A 55 -3.95 -8.00 4.40
N ALA A 56 -4.66 -7.02 4.96
CA ALA A 56 -5.31 -7.17 6.27
C ALA A 56 -6.58 -6.31 6.39
N HIS A 57 -7.66 -6.95 6.86
CA HIS A 57 -8.94 -6.29 7.07
C HIS A 57 -9.18 -5.96 8.55
N ARG A 58 -9.11 -6.95 9.44
CA ARG A 58 -9.42 -6.79 10.86
C ARG A 58 -8.28 -6.15 11.64
N ALA A 59 -8.61 -5.46 12.74
CA ALA A 59 -7.65 -4.74 13.56
C ALA A 59 -6.56 -5.67 14.14
N ASP A 60 -6.92 -6.90 14.53
CA ASP A 60 -5.99 -7.90 15.06
C ASP A 60 -5.05 -8.46 13.97
N ASP A 61 -5.54 -8.64 12.75
CA ASP A 61 -4.72 -9.04 11.60
C ASP A 61 -3.73 -7.93 11.21
N ILE A 62 -4.18 -6.67 11.18
CA ILE A 62 -3.32 -5.50 10.94
C ILE A 62 -2.21 -5.44 11.99
N CYS A 63 -2.57 -5.52 13.27
CA CYS A 63 -1.58 -5.52 14.35
C CYS A 63 -0.61 -6.71 14.27
N THR A 64 -1.10 -7.87 13.82
CA THR A 64 -0.24 -9.05 13.62
C THR A 64 0.77 -8.82 12.50
N GLY A 65 0.33 -8.26 11.37
CA GLY A 65 1.20 -7.88 10.26
C GLY A 65 2.30 -6.90 10.71
N ILE A 66 1.92 -5.85 11.44
CA ILE A 66 2.86 -4.87 12.00
C ILE A 66 3.89 -5.54 12.92
N ARG A 67 3.44 -6.42 13.83
CA ARG A 67 4.37 -7.14 14.74
C ARG A 67 5.36 -8.01 13.97
N ILE A 68 4.92 -8.69 12.92
CA ILE A 68 5.82 -9.51 12.08
C ILE A 68 6.78 -8.60 11.32
N ALA A 69 6.31 -7.52 10.69
CA ALA A 69 7.19 -6.59 9.99
C ALA A 69 8.28 -6.02 10.91
N LYS A 70 7.92 -5.66 12.15
CA LYS A 70 8.88 -5.22 13.19
C LYS A 70 9.84 -6.32 13.61
N GLU A 71 9.38 -7.55 13.80
CA GLU A 71 10.20 -8.71 14.19
C GLU A 71 11.33 -8.99 13.18
N PHE A 72 11.09 -8.74 11.89
CA PHE A 72 12.05 -9.01 10.81
C PHE A 72 12.64 -7.74 10.17
N GLY A 73 12.29 -6.54 10.64
CA GLY A 73 12.80 -5.28 10.11
C GLY A 73 12.34 -4.97 8.68
N LEU A 74 11.14 -5.38 8.31
CA LEU A 74 10.60 -5.24 6.95
C LEU A 74 10.13 -3.80 6.69
N ASP A 75 10.35 -3.30 5.47
CA ASP A 75 9.56 -2.16 4.97
C ASP A 75 8.18 -2.66 4.54
N TYR A 76 7.11 -2.00 4.97
CA TYR A 76 5.76 -2.53 4.79
C TYR A 76 4.68 -1.47 4.57
N SER A 77 3.58 -1.91 4.00
CA SER A 77 2.30 -1.18 3.98
C SER A 77 1.13 -2.12 4.24
N ILE A 78 0.01 -1.57 4.70
CA ILE A 78 -1.22 -2.34 4.92
C ILE A 78 -2.17 -2.11 3.74
N ILE A 79 -2.58 -3.19 3.07
CA ILE A 79 -3.62 -3.17 2.03
C ILE A 79 -4.98 -3.41 2.70
N HIS A 80 -5.99 -2.70 2.21
CA HIS A 80 -7.39 -2.65 2.63
C HIS A 80 -7.61 -1.90 3.93
N CYS A 81 -6.93 -2.31 5.00
CA CYS A 81 -6.96 -1.64 6.29
C CYS A 81 -8.40 -1.35 6.78
N THR A 82 -9.32 -2.30 6.57
CA THR A 82 -10.77 -2.09 6.72
C THR A 82 -11.14 -1.60 8.12
N GLU A 83 -10.59 -2.23 9.16
CA GLU A 83 -10.73 -1.83 10.56
C GLU A 83 -9.63 -0.90 11.06
N GLY A 84 -8.78 -0.38 10.17
CA GLY A 84 -7.70 0.54 10.54
C GLY A 84 -8.21 1.79 11.28
N HIS A 85 -9.40 2.26 10.92
CA HIS A 85 -10.07 3.39 11.58
C HIS A 85 -10.38 3.14 13.07
N LEU A 86 -10.38 1.90 13.54
CA LEU A 86 -10.53 1.54 14.97
C LEU A 86 -9.21 1.61 15.74
N ILE A 87 -8.08 1.62 15.03
CA ILE A 87 -6.72 1.58 15.58
C ILE A 87 -5.82 2.69 15.00
N SER A 88 -6.41 3.84 14.66
CA SER A 88 -5.73 4.95 13.98
C SER A 88 -4.49 5.45 14.72
N GLU A 89 -4.55 5.52 16.05
CA GLU A 89 -3.41 5.94 16.88
C GLU A 89 -2.25 4.95 16.81
N ILE A 90 -2.53 3.65 16.74
CA ILE A 90 -1.50 2.63 16.56
C ILE A 90 -0.85 2.81 15.18
N LEU A 91 -1.65 2.91 14.12
CA LEU A 91 -1.15 3.11 12.75
C LEU A 91 -0.31 4.37 12.61
N LYS A 92 -0.71 5.46 13.25
CA LYS A 92 0.05 6.71 13.31
C LYS A 92 1.38 6.53 14.03
N SER A 93 1.36 5.93 15.23
CA SER A 93 2.57 5.72 16.04
C SER A 93 3.61 4.85 15.32
N GLU A 94 3.15 3.89 14.53
CA GLU A 94 4.00 3.01 13.72
C GLU A 94 4.35 3.62 12.35
N SER A 95 3.94 4.86 12.06
CA SER A 95 4.14 5.54 10.77
C SER A 95 3.70 4.69 9.57
N THR A 96 2.61 3.94 9.74
CA THR A 96 2.15 2.95 8.76
C THR A 96 1.56 3.63 7.52
N LYS A 97 1.98 3.18 6.33
CA LYS A 97 1.34 3.54 5.06
C LYS A 97 0.17 2.59 4.81
N VAL A 98 -1.00 3.13 4.46
CA VAL A 98 -2.23 2.34 4.29
C VAL A 98 -2.85 2.58 2.91
N MET A 99 -3.35 1.51 2.30
CA MET A 99 -4.17 1.56 1.09
C MET A 99 -5.62 1.21 1.47
N CYS A 100 -6.47 2.22 1.60
CA CYS A 100 -7.88 2.04 1.90
C CYS A 100 -8.67 1.67 0.64
N GLY A 101 -9.47 0.61 0.72
CA GLY A 101 -10.36 0.19 -0.34
C GLY A 101 -10.39 -1.34 -0.51
N PRO A 102 -11.29 -1.87 -1.34
CA PRO A 102 -12.31 -1.15 -2.10
C PRO A 102 -13.37 -0.51 -1.18
N LEU A 103 -13.74 0.75 -1.44
CA LEU A 103 -14.68 1.52 -0.59
C LEU A 103 -16.13 1.46 -1.08
N LEU A 104 -16.34 1.14 -2.35
CA LEU A 104 -17.64 1.05 -3.02
C LEU A 104 -17.91 -0.42 -3.40
N CYS A 105 -18.06 -1.28 -2.40
CA CYS A 105 -18.38 -2.69 -2.58
C CYS A 105 -19.28 -3.20 -1.44
N ASP A 106 -19.81 -4.40 -1.60
CA ASP A 106 -20.53 -5.10 -0.55
C ASP A 106 -19.57 -5.68 0.51
N ARG A 107 -20.13 -6.01 1.67
CA ARG A 107 -19.40 -6.64 2.78
C ARG A 107 -19.47 -8.15 2.67
N SER A 108 -18.90 -8.70 1.59
CA SER A 108 -19.00 -10.12 1.21
C SER A 108 -18.39 -11.12 2.21
N LYS A 109 -17.56 -10.66 3.16
CA LYS A 109 -16.83 -11.49 4.12
C LYS A 109 -17.04 -10.96 5.56
N PRO A 110 -16.97 -11.81 6.60
CA PRO A 110 -17.10 -11.37 8.00
C PRO A 110 -16.12 -10.26 8.40
N GLU A 111 -14.88 -10.32 7.91
CA GLU A 111 -13.85 -9.31 8.15
C GLU A 111 -14.14 -7.93 7.53
N LEU A 112 -15.11 -7.85 6.61
CA LEU A 112 -15.58 -6.61 6.01
C LEU A 112 -16.74 -5.98 6.79
N TYR A 113 -17.15 -6.55 7.93
CA TYR A 113 -18.29 -6.07 8.73
C TYR A 113 -18.21 -4.56 9.01
N SER A 114 -17.02 -4.08 9.37
CA SER A 114 -16.72 -2.70 9.73
C SER A 114 -16.36 -1.81 8.53
N LEU A 115 -16.50 -2.29 7.29
CA LEU A 115 -16.18 -1.51 6.09
C LEU A 115 -17.03 -0.24 6.04
N THR A 116 -16.38 0.92 6.08
CA THR A 116 -17.01 2.22 6.01
C THR A 116 -16.23 3.16 5.09
N PRO A 117 -16.90 3.94 4.22
CA PRO A 117 -16.24 4.96 3.42
C PRO A 117 -15.60 6.10 4.25
N SER A 118 -16.00 6.27 5.52
CA SER A 118 -15.37 7.23 6.43
C SER A 118 -13.95 6.84 6.85
N SER A 119 -13.55 5.58 6.68
CA SER A 119 -12.28 5.04 7.18
C SER A 119 -11.06 5.84 6.71
N ALA A 120 -10.98 6.14 5.41
CA ALA A 120 -9.91 6.93 4.83
C ALA A 120 -9.80 8.34 5.46
N GLY A 121 -10.94 9.01 5.69
CA GLY A 121 -10.98 10.32 6.32
C GLY A 121 -10.61 10.32 7.79
N ILE A 122 -10.99 9.27 8.54
CA ILE A 122 -10.60 9.09 9.95
C ILE A 122 -9.09 8.91 10.06
N LEU A 123 -8.51 8.06 9.20
CA LEU A 123 -7.08 7.77 9.18
C LEU A 123 -6.25 9.00 8.75
N ASP A 124 -6.70 9.73 7.73
CA ASP A 124 -6.05 10.98 7.29
C ASP A 124 -6.04 12.02 8.41
N LYS A 125 -7.16 12.22 9.12
CA LYS A 125 -7.25 13.13 10.28
C LYS A 125 -6.35 12.71 11.43
N ALA A 126 -6.14 11.41 11.63
CA ALA A 126 -5.18 10.91 12.61
C ALA A 126 -3.72 11.17 12.19
N GLY A 127 -3.45 11.51 10.93
CA GLY A 127 -2.12 11.75 10.37
C GLY A 127 -1.47 10.50 9.78
N VAL A 128 -2.27 9.48 9.44
CA VAL A 128 -1.81 8.27 8.75
C VAL A 128 -1.63 8.58 7.26
N ASN A 129 -0.60 8.02 6.62
CA ASN A 129 -0.42 8.17 5.17
C ASN A 129 -1.39 7.24 4.42
N VAL A 130 -2.50 7.82 3.95
CA VAL A 130 -3.60 7.10 3.30
C VAL A 130 -3.52 7.20 1.77
N SER A 131 -3.59 6.06 1.10
CA SER A 131 -3.90 5.95 -0.33
C SER A 131 -5.29 5.33 -0.52
N ILE A 132 -6.01 5.68 -1.58
CA ILE A 132 -7.29 5.05 -1.93
C ILE A 132 -7.09 4.13 -3.13
N ILE A 133 -7.58 2.89 -3.04
CA ILE A 133 -7.48 1.87 -4.08
C ILE A 133 -8.86 1.35 -4.51
N THR A 134 -8.95 0.82 -5.73
CA THR A 134 -10.15 0.15 -6.23
C THR A 134 -10.12 -1.36 -6.08
N ASP A 135 -8.95 -1.93 -5.76
CA ASP A 135 -8.71 -3.38 -5.74
C ASP A 135 -9.21 -4.06 -7.03
N HIS A 136 -8.83 -3.50 -8.18
CA HIS A 136 -9.29 -3.99 -9.48
C HIS A 136 -9.00 -5.51 -9.60
N PRO A 137 -10.01 -6.36 -9.92
CA PRO A 137 -11.28 -6.00 -10.57
C PRO A 137 -12.49 -5.76 -9.65
N VAL A 138 -12.37 -5.78 -8.31
CA VAL A 138 -13.51 -5.58 -7.40
C VAL A 138 -14.27 -4.29 -7.73
N ILE A 139 -13.53 -3.19 -7.89
CA ILE A 139 -14.04 -1.98 -8.54
C ILE A 139 -13.17 -1.73 -9.80
N PRO A 140 -13.78 -1.59 -10.98
CA PRO A 140 -13.06 -1.19 -12.19
C PRO A 140 -12.25 0.09 -11.98
N VAL A 141 -10.97 0.11 -12.39
CA VAL A 141 -10.03 1.21 -12.09
C VAL A 141 -10.50 2.58 -12.60
N GLN A 142 -11.29 2.60 -13.68
CA GLN A 142 -11.94 3.81 -14.21
C GLN A 142 -12.89 4.50 -13.21
N TYR A 143 -13.32 3.81 -12.15
CA TYR A 143 -14.16 4.36 -11.08
C TYR A 143 -13.36 4.78 -9.84
N LEU A 144 -12.03 4.87 -9.92
CA LEU A 144 -11.19 5.34 -8.80
C LEU A 144 -11.68 6.69 -8.27
N MET A 145 -11.92 7.67 -9.14
CA MET A 145 -12.38 9.00 -8.71
C MET A 145 -13.73 8.95 -8.00
N LEU A 146 -14.63 8.02 -8.36
CA LEU A 146 -15.89 7.82 -7.64
C LEU A 146 -15.66 7.34 -6.20
N CYS A 147 -14.68 6.47 -5.98
CA CYS A 147 -14.29 6.03 -4.64
C CYS A 147 -13.70 7.19 -3.82
N VAL A 148 -12.90 8.05 -4.46
CA VAL A 148 -12.34 9.25 -3.83
C VAL A 148 -13.44 10.24 -3.44
N SER A 149 -14.38 10.51 -4.34
CA SER A 149 -15.54 11.37 -4.05
C SER A 149 -16.40 10.80 -2.93
N LEU A 150 -16.54 9.47 -2.85
CA LEU A 150 -17.25 8.81 -1.75
C LEU A 150 -16.52 9.03 -0.40
N ALA A 151 -15.20 8.97 -0.35
CA ALA A 151 -14.42 9.26 0.85
C ALA A 151 -14.58 10.73 1.30
N VAL A 152 -14.54 11.68 0.36
CA VAL A 152 -14.78 13.11 0.64
C VAL A 152 -16.19 13.35 1.17
N LYS A 153 -17.22 12.75 0.54
CA LYS A 153 -18.61 12.79 1.01
C LYS A 153 -18.75 12.30 2.47
N ASN A 154 -17.85 11.41 2.91
CA ASN A 154 -17.85 10.82 4.24
C ASN A 154 -16.81 11.44 5.20
N GLY A 155 -16.29 12.63 4.87
CA GLY A 155 -15.55 13.49 5.80
C GLY A 155 -14.04 13.49 5.66
N MET A 156 -13.48 12.90 4.60
CA MET A 156 -12.08 13.11 4.22
C MET A 156 -11.88 14.53 3.68
N ASP A 157 -10.78 15.20 4.05
CA ASP A 157 -10.44 16.49 3.48
C ASP A 157 -10.24 16.37 1.96
N ARG A 158 -10.73 17.38 1.24
CA ARG A 158 -10.82 17.35 -0.21
C ARG A 158 -9.43 17.40 -0.88
N PHE A 159 -8.49 18.16 -0.32
CA PHE A 159 -7.12 18.20 -0.82
C PHE A 159 -6.36 16.93 -0.42
N SER A 160 -6.60 16.40 0.79
CA SER A 160 -6.12 15.08 1.19
C SER A 160 -6.58 13.96 0.27
N ALA A 161 -7.81 14.02 -0.24
CA ALA A 161 -8.33 13.04 -1.18
C ALA A 161 -7.54 13.00 -2.50
N TYR A 162 -7.08 14.15 -3.01
CA TYR A 162 -6.17 14.18 -4.16
C TYR A 162 -4.82 13.57 -3.84
N LYS A 163 -4.22 13.91 -2.69
CA LYS A 163 -2.95 13.29 -2.25
C LYS A 163 -3.06 11.77 -2.20
N ALA A 164 -4.21 11.25 -1.73
CA ALA A 164 -4.48 9.81 -1.58
C ALA A 164 -4.53 9.03 -2.90
N VAL A 165 -4.60 9.69 -4.05
CA VAL A 165 -4.53 9.05 -5.38
C VAL A 165 -3.40 9.58 -6.25
N THR A 166 -2.50 10.38 -5.68
CA THR A 166 -1.35 10.96 -6.38
C THR A 166 -0.05 10.76 -5.59
N ILE A 167 0.33 11.72 -4.72
CA ILE A 167 1.63 11.69 -4.04
C ILE A 167 1.74 10.60 -2.97
N ASN A 168 0.65 10.24 -2.29
CA ASN A 168 0.68 9.21 -1.26
C ASN A 168 0.98 7.81 -1.82
N PRO A 169 0.28 7.33 -2.87
CA PRO A 169 0.65 6.06 -3.49
C PRO A 169 2.04 6.10 -4.15
N ALA A 170 2.47 7.24 -4.70
CA ALA A 170 3.83 7.39 -5.22
C ALA A 170 4.91 7.18 -4.13
N ARG A 171 4.72 7.78 -2.94
CA ARG A 171 5.59 7.60 -1.76
C ARG A 171 5.52 6.19 -1.17
N LEU A 172 4.38 5.53 -1.32
CA LEU A 172 4.21 4.14 -0.90
C LEU A 172 5.04 3.23 -1.82
N CYS A 173 4.95 3.44 -3.14
CA CYS A 173 5.69 2.67 -4.14
C CYS A 173 7.16 3.08 -4.31
N GLY A 174 7.64 4.10 -3.60
CA GLY A 174 9.04 4.56 -3.69
C GLY A 174 9.39 5.28 -4.99
N ILE A 175 8.40 5.87 -5.67
CA ILE A 175 8.55 6.55 -6.97
C ILE A 175 8.12 8.01 -6.92
N ASP A 176 8.03 8.61 -5.73
CA ASP A 176 7.62 10.00 -5.56
C ASP A 176 8.67 11.02 -6.02
N SER A 177 9.90 10.60 -6.32
CA SER A 177 10.86 11.43 -7.07
C SER A 177 10.47 11.61 -8.54
N ARG A 178 9.62 10.73 -9.08
CA ARG A 178 9.20 10.69 -10.49
C ARG A 178 7.77 11.17 -10.70
N VAL A 179 6.82 10.76 -9.86
CA VAL A 179 5.38 11.00 -10.10
C VAL A 179 4.66 11.53 -8.86
N GLY A 180 3.35 11.78 -9.00
CA GLY A 180 2.45 12.06 -7.88
C GLY A 180 2.28 13.53 -7.50
N SER A 181 3.02 14.46 -8.13
CA SER A 181 2.81 15.90 -8.00
C SER A 181 3.29 16.63 -9.27
N ILE A 182 2.83 17.87 -9.45
CA ILE A 182 3.26 18.73 -10.56
C ILE A 182 4.39 19.61 -10.03
N GLU A 183 5.63 19.12 -10.16
CA GLU A 183 6.86 19.78 -9.67
C GLU A 183 7.97 19.64 -10.72
N ILE A 184 8.92 20.58 -10.72
CA ILE A 184 10.07 20.53 -11.64
C ILE A 184 10.89 19.27 -11.36
N GLY A 185 11.24 18.54 -12.43
CA GLY A 185 12.06 17.32 -12.37
C GLY A 185 11.26 16.02 -12.32
N LYS A 186 9.93 16.08 -12.21
CA LYS A 186 9.03 14.91 -12.26
C LYS A 186 8.59 14.58 -13.70
N ASP A 187 8.18 13.34 -13.89
CA ASP A 187 7.61 12.83 -15.13
C ASP A 187 6.34 13.63 -15.48
N ALA A 188 6.19 14.00 -16.74
CA ALA A 188 5.08 14.82 -17.23
C ALA A 188 3.80 13.99 -17.44
N ASP A 189 3.36 13.34 -16.36
CA ASP A 189 2.15 12.54 -16.26
C ASP A 189 0.99 13.43 -15.80
N LEU A 190 0.19 13.91 -16.76
CA LEU A 190 -0.80 14.95 -16.53
C LEU A 190 -2.17 14.52 -17.07
N VAL A 191 -3.22 14.81 -16.31
CA VAL A 191 -4.61 14.61 -16.74
C VAL A 191 -5.31 15.96 -16.77
N LEU A 192 -5.83 16.33 -17.94
CA LEU A 192 -6.63 17.53 -18.11
C LEU A 192 -8.11 17.19 -17.98
N PHE A 193 -8.79 17.88 -17.06
CA PHE A 193 -10.22 17.76 -16.82
C PHE A 193 -10.94 19.04 -17.25
N ASN A 194 -12.20 18.96 -17.68
CA ASN A 194 -13.02 20.14 -17.98
C ASN A 194 -13.72 20.74 -16.74
N GLY A 195 -13.31 20.32 -15.55
CA GLY A 195 -13.94 20.65 -14.29
C GLY A 195 -13.22 19.96 -13.15
N ASP A 196 -13.88 19.93 -12.01
CA ASP A 196 -13.37 19.31 -10.80
C ASP A 196 -13.33 17.77 -10.91
N PRO A 197 -12.16 17.11 -10.77
CA PRO A 197 -12.07 15.65 -10.92
C PRO A 197 -12.94 14.84 -9.96
N LEU A 198 -13.39 15.43 -8.85
CA LEU A 198 -14.27 14.78 -7.87
C LEU A 198 -15.77 14.98 -8.18
N ASP A 199 -16.11 15.78 -9.17
CA ASP A 199 -17.47 15.89 -9.70
C ASP A 199 -17.74 14.76 -10.70
N ILE A 200 -18.88 14.07 -10.54
CA ILE A 200 -19.30 12.96 -11.39
C ILE A 200 -19.55 13.36 -12.85
N PHE A 201 -19.82 14.64 -13.12
CA PHE A 201 -20.06 15.15 -14.47
C PHE A 201 -18.78 15.57 -15.20
N THR A 202 -17.65 15.65 -14.47
CA THR A 202 -16.37 16.03 -15.04
C THR A 202 -15.85 14.95 -15.98
N LYS A 203 -15.28 15.39 -17.11
CA LYS A 203 -14.70 14.54 -18.14
C LYS A 203 -13.22 14.79 -18.27
N VAL A 204 -12.50 13.71 -18.55
CA VAL A 204 -11.09 13.76 -18.99
C VAL A 204 -11.04 14.26 -20.43
N ILE A 205 -10.39 15.41 -20.63
CA ILE A 205 -10.17 16.05 -21.94
C ILE A 205 -8.90 15.53 -22.60
N ALA A 206 -7.83 15.33 -21.83
CA ALA A 206 -6.57 14.80 -22.34
C ALA A 206 -5.80 14.07 -21.24
N VAL A 207 -4.96 13.12 -21.65
CA VAL A 207 -3.99 12.45 -20.77
C VAL A 207 -2.62 12.52 -21.43
N TYR A 208 -1.62 12.90 -20.65
CA TYR A 208 -0.22 12.88 -21.03
C TYR A 208 0.51 11.90 -20.12
N ILE A 209 1.37 11.07 -20.70
CA ILE A 209 2.32 10.20 -20.00
C ILE A 209 3.70 10.48 -20.57
N ASP A 210 4.68 10.74 -19.71
CA ASP A 210 6.03 11.18 -20.12
C ASP A 210 6.00 12.35 -21.12
N GLY A 211 5.05 13.27 -20.93
CA GLY A 211 4.86 14.44 -21.80
C GLY A 211 4.22 14.14 -23.16
N ARG A 212 3.84 12.89 -23.44
CA ARG A 212 3.20 12.47 -24.69
C ARG A 212 1.70 12.29 -24.50
N LYS A 213 0.90 12.87 -25.39
CA LYS A 213 -0.56 12.71 -25.36
C LYS A 213 -0.95 11.27 -25.71
N VAL A 214 -1.65 10.60 -24.79
CA VAL A 214 -2.18 9.23 -24.95
C VAL A 214 -3.71 9.17 -25.00
N LYS A 215 -4.37 10.27 -24.66
CA LYS A 215 -5.81 10.52 -24.85
C LYS A 215 -6.02 11.99 -25.20
#